data_AF-A0A7C6K549-F1
#
_entry.id   AF-A0A7C6K549-F1
#
_cell.length_a   1.000
_cell.length_b   1.000
_cell.length_c   1.000
_cell.angle_alpha   90.00
_cell.angle_beta   90.00
_cell.angle_gamma   90.00
#
_symmetry.space_group_name_H-M   'P 1'
#
loop_
_entity.id
_entity.type
_entity.pdbx_description
1 polymer ?
#
loop_
_entity_poly.entity_id
_entity_poly.type
_entity_poly.pdbx_seq_one_letter_code
_entity_poly.pdbx_strand_id
1 'polypeptide(L)'
;MKHYENGGRWIILKLDNEIDYFNFNNVLNEIVKEFKESDIKFAGWLYDTEIVSIDDENYKVFAGRDRIKLVLTENKDVKILERKKHLYEKRNKYLKRLV
;
A
#
# COMPACT_ATOMS: atom_id res chain seq x y z
N MET A 1 -0.55 18.87 -6.59
CA MET A 1 0.73 18.39 -6.02
C MET A 1 1.14 19.27 -4.85
N LYS A 2 1.37 18.81 -3.63
CA LYS A 2 1.12 17.57 -2.87
C LYS A 2 1.64 17.95 -1.49
N HIS A 3 0.95 17.67 -0.40
CA HIS A 3 1.71 17.52 0.83
C HIS A 3 2.20 16.08 0.88
N TYR A 4 3.40 15.89 0.35
CA TYR A 4 4.22 14.73 0.65
C TYR A 4 4.96 15.05 1.94
N GLU A 5 4.70 14.26 2.97
CA GLU A 5 5.44 14.33 4.23
C GLU A 5 6.15 13.00 4.39
N ASN A 6 7.49 13.02 4.36
CA ASN A 6 8.33 11.87 4.65
C ASN A 6 9.10 12.14 5.95
N GLY A 7 8.70 11.46 7.01
CA GLY A 7 9.37 11.52 8.31
C GLY A 7 10.45 10.45 8.50
N GLY A 8 10.99 9.89 7.41
CA GLY A 8 11.91 8.76 7.37
C GLY A 8 11.22 7.42 7.60
N ARG A 9 10.46 7.29 8.70
CA ARG A 9 9.75 6.05 9.06
C ARG A 9 8.30 5.98 8.59
N TRP A 10 7.81 7.03 7.96
CA TRP A 10 6.44 7.12 7.48
C TRP A 10 6.35 8.09 6.32
N ILE A 11 5.37 7.84 5.45
CA ILE A 11 5.03 8.67 4.32
C ILE A 11 3.53 8.98 4.40
N ILE A 12 3.16 10.24 4.26
CA ILE A 12 1.75 10.64 4.10
C ILE A 12 1.55 11.17 2.67
N LEU A 13 0.58 10.58 1.99
CA LEU A 13 0.06 11.02 0.71
C LEU A 13 -1.28 11.71 0.96
N LYS A 14 -1.35 13.04 0.77
CA LYS A 14 -2.63 13.76 0.71
C LYS A 14 -3.09 13.82 -0.74
N LEU A 15 -4.32 13.40 -0.98
CA LEU A 15 -4.91 13.26 -2.31
C LEU A 15 -5.75 14.48 -2.64
N ASP A 16 -5.79 14.83 -3.93
CA ASP A 16 -6.59 15.97 -4.40
C ASP A 16 -8.10 15.66 -4.43
N ASN A 17 -8.46 14.37 -4.45
CA ASN A 17 -9.84 13.88 -4.45
C ASN A 17 -10.05 12.81 -3.39
N GLU A 18 -11.29 12.67 -2.95
CA GLU A 18 -11.71 11.55 -2.11
C GLU A 18 -11.54 10.22 -2.87
N ILE A 19 -11.09 9.20 -2.15
CA ILE A 19 -11.01 7.81 -2.60
C ILE A 19 -11.92 6.93 -1.74
N ASP A 20 -12.41 5.86 -2.35
CA ASP A 20 -13.03 4.78 -1.59
C ASP A 20 -11.95 3.97 -0.88
N TYR A 21 -11.68 4.38 0.36
CA TYR A 21 -10.67 3.79 1.24
C TYR A 21 -11.06 2.40 1.77
N PHE A 22 -12.32 1.97 1.61
CA PHE A 22 -12.72 0.59 1.90
C PHE A 22 -12.32 -0.35 0.76
N ASN A 23 -12.14 0.18 -0.44
CA ASN A 23 -11.61 -0.57 -1.57
C ASN A 23 -10.09 -0.40 -1.69
N PHE A 24 -9.36 -1.39 -1.18
CA PHE A 24 -7.90 -1.35 -1.21
C PHE A 24 -7.29 -1.28 -2.62
N ASN A 25 -7.98 -1.71 -3.68
CA ASN A 25 -7.45 -1.54 -5.03
C ASN A 25 -7.38 -0.06 -5.46
N ASN A 26 -8.32 0.77 -5.00
CA ASN A 26 -8.27 2.21 -5.23
C ASN A 26 -7.07 2.83 -4.48
N VAL A 27 -6.84 2.38 -3.25
CA VAL A 27 -5.66 2.77 -2.45
C VAL A 27 -4.35 2.38 -3.19
N LEU A 28 -4.26 1.15 -3.71
CA LEU A 28 -3.10 0.70 -4.48
C LEU A 28 -2.88 1.53 -5.74
N ASN A 29 -3.94 1.94 -6.45
CA ASN A 29 -3.82 2.80 -7.63
C ASN A 29 -3.15 4.14 -7.29
N GLU A 30 -3.55 4.77 -6.18
CA GLU A 30 -2.93 6.03 -5.75
C GLU A 30 -1.47 5.84 -5.29
N ILE A 31 -1.15 4.72 -4.62
CA ILE A 31 0.24 4.38 -4.28
C ILE A 31 1.08 4.21 -5.55
N VAL A 32 0.60 3.47 -6.55
CA VAL A 32 1.34 3.27 -7.82
C VAL A 32 1.53 4.58 -8.57
N LYS A 33 0.53 5.47 -8.61
CA LYS A 33 0.68 6.79 -9.24
C LYS A 33 1.75 7.63 -8.56
N GLU A 34 1.86 7.57 -7.24
CA GLU A 34 2.89 8.28 -6.48
C GLU A 34 4.28 7.71 -6.76
N PHE A 35 4.42 6.38 -6.66
CA PHE A 35 5.69 5.66 -6.73
C PHE A 35 5.86 4.95 -8.08
N LYS A 36 5.49 5.61 -9.18
CA LYS A 36 5.40 5.00 -10.53
C LYS A 36 6.71 4.40 -11.05
N GLU A 37 7.85 4.78 -10.47
CA GLU A 37 9.19 4.34 -10.85
C GLU A 37 9.72 3.21 -9.95
N SER A 38 8.97 2.84 -8.89
CA SER A 38 9.33 1.82 -7.91
C SER A 38 8.76 0.44 -8.24
N ASP A 39 9.41 -0.62 -7.76
CA ASP A 39 8.81 -1.97 -7.77
C ASP A 39 7.80 -2.11 -6.62
N ILE A 40 6.53 -2.26 -6.97
CA ILE A 40 5.43 -2.31 -6.01
C ILE A 40 4.75 -3.68 -6.01
N LYS A 41 4.70 -4.31 -4.84
CA LYS A 41 4.02 -5.59 -4.62
C LYS A 41 3.16 -5.56 -3.36
N PHE A 42 2.06 -6.30 -3.38
CA PHE A 42 1.31 -6.58 -2.18
C PHE A 42 2.02 -7.70 -1.42
N ALA A 43 2.61 -7.38 -0.26
CA ALA A 43 3.48 -8.29 0.49
C ALA A 43 2.70 -9.25 1.41
N GLY A 44 1.50 -8.87 1.83
CA GLY A 44 0.64 -9.70 2.69
C GLY A 44 0.04 -8.90 3.83
N TRP A 45 -0.06 -9.53 5.01
CA TRP A 45 -0.63 -8.92 6.20
C TRP A 45 0.30 -9.03 7.41
N LEU A 46 0.25 -8.02 8.26
CA LEU A 46 0.86 -8.02 9.58
C LEU A 46 -0.21 -7.63 10.60
N TYR A 47 -0.58 -8.56 11.49
CA TYR A 47 -1.69 -8.39 12.43
C TYR A 47 -2.98 -7.87 11.74
N ASP A 48 -3.37 -8.53 10.64
CA ASP A 48 -4.51 -8.16 9.77
C ASP A 48 -4.42 -6.79 9.06
N THR A 49 -3.35 -6.01 9.29
CA THR A 49 -3.06 -4.79 8.52
C THR A 49 -2.41 -5.15 7.20
N GLU A 50 -2.80 -4.47 6.13
CA GLU A 50 -2.31 -4.70 4.77
C GLU A 50 -0.92 -4.09 4.57
N ILE A 51 -0.01 -4.89 3.99
CA ILE A 51 1.37 -4.51 3.74
C ILE A 51 1.62 -4.42 2.23
N VAL A 52 2.16 -3.29 1.81
CA VAL A 52 2.70 -3.08 0.46
C VAL A 52 4.21 -2.97 0.58
N SER A 53 4.93 -3.61 -0.34
CA SER A 53 6.37 -3.43 -0.49
C SER A 53 6.63 -2.51 -1.66
N ILE A 54 7.49 -1.52 -1.44
CA ILE A 54 7.94 -0.51 -2.40
C ILE A 54 9.47 -0.55 -2.34
N ASP A 55 10.13 -0.91 -3.45
CA ASP A 55 11.59 -1.03 -3.53
C ASP A 55 12.20 -1.87 -2.38
N ASP A 56 11.57 -3.02 -2.12
CA ASP A 56 11.92 -4.00 -1.06
C ASP A 56 11.75 -3.53 0.39
N GLU A 57 11.25 -2.32 0.62
CA GLU A 57 10.81 -1.87 1.93
C GLU A 57 9.33 -2.17 2.16
N ASN A 58 8.97 -2.63 3.37
CA ASN A 58 7.60 -2.99 3.72
C ASN A 58 6.90 -1.86 4.48
N TYR A 59 5.71 -1.49 4.01
CA TYR A 59 4.89 -0.43 4.59
C TYR A 59 3.51 -0.95 4.99
N LYS A 60 3.12 -0.67 6.24
CA LYS A 60 1.73 -0.77 6.68
C LYS A 60 0.91 0.33 6.01
N VAL A 61 -0.22 -0.04 5.42
CA VAL A 61 -1.10 0.90 4.73
C VAL A 61 -2.28 1.28 5.62
N PHE A 62 -2.42 2.57 5.89
CA PHE A 62 -3.57 3.15 6.58
C PHE A 62 -4.24 4.16 5.66
N ALA A 63 -5.35 3.77 5.05
CA ALA A 63 -6.11 4.63 4.16
C ALA A 63 -7.23 5.36 4.92
N GLY A 64 -7.38 6.65 4.62
CA GLY A 64 -8.55 7.46 4.95
C GLY A 64 -9.16 8.00 3.65
N ARG A 65 -10.22 8.80 3.79
CA ARG A 65 -11.01 9.27 2.64
C ARG A 65 -10.21 10.06 1.60
N ASP A 66 -9.26 10.87 2.03
CA ASP A 66 -8.48 11.80 1.20
C ASP A 66 -6.97 11.68 1.45
N ARG A 67 -6.56 10.64 2.17
CA ARG A 67 -5.18 10.46 2.60
C ARG A 67 -4.78 8.99 2.69
N ILE A 68 -3.53 8.70 2.39
CA ILE A 68 -2.92 7.39 2.61
C ILE A 68 -1.68 7.59 3.47
N LYS A 69 -1.61 6.91 4.61
CA LYS A 69 -0.42 6.88 5.46
C LYS A 69 0.26 5.53 5.32
N LEU A 70 1.51 5.56 4.87
CA LEU A 70 2.41 4.43 4.82
C LEU A 70 3.35 4.50 6.02
N VAL A 71 3.48 3.41 6.77
CA VAL A 71 4.38 3.34 7.93
C VAL A 71 5.35 2.20 7.72
N LEU A 72 6.64 2.53 7.67
CA LEU A 72 7.71 1.55 7.51
C LEU A 72 7.64 0.55 8.66
N THR A 73 7.76 -0.74 8.34
CA THR A 73 7.78 -1.80 9.34
C THR A 73 9.03 -2.64 9.19
N GLU A 74 9.86 -2.63 10.23
CA GLU A 74 11.02 -3.53 10.35
C GLU A 74 10.59 -4.95 10.77
N ASN A 75 9.32 -5.13 11.17
CA ASN A 75 8.78 -6.43 11.54
C ASN A 75 8.65 -7.33 10.30
N LYS A 76 9.37 -8.46 10.32
CA LYS A 76 9.47 -9.45 9.24
C LYS A 76 8.33 -10.48 9.24
N ASP A 77 7.42 -10.47 10.22
CA ASP A 77 6.28 -11.40 10.32
C ASP A 77 5.15 -11.11 9.33
N VAL A 78 5.46 -10.49 8.19
CA VAL A 78 4.50 -10.32 7.10
C VAL A 78 4.14 -11.71 6.56
N LYS A 79 2.85 -12.04 6.58
CA LYS A 79 2.37 -13.37 6.20
C LYS A 79 1.25 -13.27 5.18
N ILE A 80 1.23 -14.23 4.27
CA ILE A 80 0.06 -14.52 3.44
C ILE A 80 -0.84 -15.43 4.28
N LEU A 81 -1.96 -14.89 4.74
CA LEU A 81 -2.92 -15.68 5.50
C LEU A 81 -3.67 -16.62 4.55
N GLU A 82 -3.72 -17.91 4.84
CA GLU A 82 -4.34 -18.92 3.96
C GLU A 82 -5.78 -18.52 3.57
N ARG A 83 -6.58 -18.09 4.56
CA ARG A 83 -7.95 -17.59 4.36
C ARG A 83 -8.05 -16.37 3.41
N LYS A 84 -6.95 -15.63 3.20
CA LYS A 84 -6.86 -14.43 2.34
C LYS A 84 -5.96 -14.64 1.12
N LYS A 85 -5.50 -15.87 0.83
CA LYS A 85 -4.60 -16.15 -0.30
C LYS A 85 -5.15 -15.66 -1.64
N HIS A 86 -6.44 -15.85 -1.88
CA HIS A 86 -7.13 -15.33 -3.07
C HIS A 86 -7.04 -13.80 -3.21
N LEU A 87 -7.08 -13.04 -2.10
CA LEU A 87 -6.92 -11.58 -2.12
C LEU A 87 -5.49 -11.18 -2.46
N TYR A 88 -4.49 -11.91 -1.93
CA TYR A 88 -3.09 -11.68 -2.23
C TYR A 88 -2.82 -11.84 -3.74
N GLU A 89 -3.27 -12.95 -4.32
CA GLU A 89 -3.15 -13.23 -5.75
C GLU A 89 -3.90 -12.18 -6.59
N LYS A 90 -5.13 -11.83 -6.19
CA LYS A 90 -5.94 -10.81 -6.86
C LYS A 90 -5.23 -9.46 -6.90
N ARG A 91 -4.61 -9.03 -5.79
CA ARG A 91 -3.92 -7.74 -5.68
C ARG A 91 -2.61 -7.69 -6.45
N ASN A 92 -1.78 -8.74 -6.37
CA ASN A 92 -0.56 -8.80 -7.17
C ASN A 92 -0.87 -8.88 -8.67
N LYS A 93 -1.93 -9.58 -9.07
CA LYS A 93 -2.40 -9.55 -10.47
C LYS A 93 -2.91 -8.15 -10.87
N TYR A 94 -3.55 -7.43 -9.96
CA TYR A 94 -3.99 -6.06 -10.19
C TYR A 94 -2.80 -5.10 -10.37
N LEU A 95 -1.81 -5.14 -9.46
CA LEU A 95 -0.59 -4.32 -9.54
C LEU A 95 0.18 -4.56 -10.86
N LYS A 96 0.34 -5.82 -11.28
CA LYS A 96 0.94 -6.17 -12.58
C LYS A 96 0.23 -5.59 -13.80
N ARG A 97 -1.01 -5.12 -13.67
CA ARG A 97 -1.76 -4.47 -14.76
C ARG A 97 -1.67 -2.94 -14.72
N LEU A 98 -1.20 -2.38 -13.61
CA LEU A 98 -1.03 -0.93 -13.43
C LEU A 98 0.36 -0.46 -13.87
N VAL A 99 1.34 -1.36 -13.85
CA VAL A 99 2.74 -1.15 -14.28
C VAL A 99 2.90 -1.46 -15.76
#